data_AF-A0A537VW48-F1
#
_entry.id   AF-A0A537VW48-F1
#
_cell.length_a   1.000
_cell.length_b   1.000
_cell.length_c   1.000
_cell.angle_alpha   90.00
_cell.angle_beta   90.00
_cell.angle_gamma   90.00
#
_symmetry.space_group_name_H-M   'P 1'
#
loop_
_entity.id
_entity.type
_entity.pdbx_description
1 polymer ?
#
loop_
_entity_poly.entity_id
_entity_poly.type
_entity_poly.pdbx_seq_one_letter_code
_entity_poly.pdbx_strand_id
1 'polypeptide(L)' 'LNIAAGTAVRFEPGQTREVTLVALAGKRMVYGFRQDVMGKL' A
#
# COMPACT_ATOMS: atom_id res chain seq x y z
N LEU A 1 2.24 0.92 -3.30
CA LEU A 1 2.02 1.01 -4.76
C LEU A 1 3.36 1.30 -5.41
N ASN A 2 3.69 0.66 -6.52
CA ASN A 2 4.91 0.97 -7.27
C ASN A 2 4.66 2.18 -8.19
N ILE A 3 4.63 3.37 -7.61
CA ILE A 3 4.38 4.66 -8.26
C ILE A 3 5.30 5.72 -7.67
N ALA A 4 5.40 6.90 -8.29
CA ALA A 4 6.22 7.99 -7.79
C ALA A 4 5.81 8.42 -6.37
N ALA A 5 6.79 8.71 -5.52
CA ALA A 5 6.54 9.11 -4.13
C ALA A 5 5.66 10.36 -4.06
N GLY A 6 4.68 10.34 -3.15
CA GLY A 6 3.72 11.43 -2.97
C GLY A 6 2.53 11.45 -3.94
N THR A 7 2.45 10.50 -4.89
CA THR A 7 1.32 10.38 -5.82
C THR A 7 0.30 9.32 -5.36
N ALA A 8 -0.86 9.25 -6.02
CA ALA A 8 -1.96 8.35 -5.66
C ALA A 8 -2.61 7.72 -6.90
N VAL A 9 -3.27 6.57 -6.70
CA VAL A 9 -4.18 5.94 -7.67
C VAL A 9 -5.61 6.11 -7.18
N ARG A 10 -6.50 6.65 -8.04
CA ARG A 10 -7.92 6.86 -7.75
C ARG A 10 -8.75 5.71 -8.35
N PHE A 11 -9.76 5.28 -7.60
CA PHE A 11 -10.74 4.28 -8.02
C PHE A 11 -12.14 4.88 -7.90
N GLU A 12 -12.89 4.89 -9.00
CA GLU A 12 -14.31 5.29 -9.01
C GLU A 12 -15.23 4.10 -8.66
N PRO A 13 -16.47 4.37 -8.22
CA PRO A 13 -17.47 3.31 -8.05
C PRO A 13 -17.61 2.45 -9.31
N GLY A 14 -17.40 1.14 -9.16
CA GLY A 14 -17.46 0.16 -10.27
C GLY A 14 -16.18 0.04 -11.11
N GLN A 15 -15.15 0.87 -10.87
CA GLN A 15 -13.91 0.81 -11.63
C GLN A 15 -13.02 -0.35 -11.17
N THR A 16 -12.56 -1.16 -12.12
CA THR A 16 -11.51 -2.16 -11.89
C THR A 16 -10.23 -1.73 -12.60
N ARG A 17 -9.08 -1.90 -11.95
CA ARG A 17 -7.77 -1.55 -12.51
C ARG A 17 -6.69 -2.49 -11.97
N GLU A 18 -5.81 -2.93 -12.86
CA GLU A 18 -4.59 -3.64 -12.48
C GLU A 18 -3.55 -2.64 -11.94
N VAL A 19 -2.95 -2.96 -10.80
CA VAL A 19 -1.92 -2.12 -10.17
C VAL A 19 -0.73 -2.96 -9.74
N THR A 20 0.45 -2.39 -9.90
CA THR A 20 1.70 -3.04 -9.48
C THR A 20 2.02 -2.66 -8.03
N LEU A 21 2.29 -3.68 -7.21
CA LEU A 21 2.76 -3.52 -5.85
C LEU A 21 4.29 -3.67 -5.80
N VAL A 22 4.89 -3.04 -4.79
CA VAL A 22 6.30 -3.21 -4.45
C VAL A 22 6.37 -3.50 -2.95
N ALA A 23 7.30 -4.37 -2.56
CA ALA A 23 7.44 -4.79 -1.18
C ALA A 23 7.97 -3.66 -0.29
N LEU A 24 7.53 -3.63 0.97
CA LEU A 24 8.11 -2.73 1.97
C LEU A 24 9.58 -3.09 2.23
N ALA A 25 10.43 -2.09 2.38
CA ALA A 25 11.84 -2.25 2.70
C ALA A 25 12.12 -1.97 4.20
N GLY A 26 13.40 -1.91 4.58
CA GLY A 26 13.82 -1.65 5.96
C GLY A 26 13.51 -2.81 6.90
N LYS A 27 13.07 -2.51 8.14
CA LYS A 27 12.74 -3.53 9.15
C LYS A 27 11.48 -4.33 8.83
N ARG A 28 10.71 -3.93 7.81
CA ARG A 28 9.43 -4.56 7.42
C ARG A 28 8.49 -4.75 8.62
N MET A 29 8.33 -3.70 9.41
CA MET A 29 7.38 -3.65 10.51
C MET A 29 6.28 -2.65 10.16
N VAL A 30 5.02 -3.02 10.41
CA VAL A 30 3.83 -2.25 10.04
C VAL A 30 3.04 -1.90 11.30
N TYR A 31 2.86 -0.61 11.55
CA TYR A 31 2.08 -0.06 12.66
C TYR A 31 1.09 0.99 12.13
N GLY A 32 -0.10 1.10 12.72
CA GLY A 32 -1.15 2.03 12.27
C GLY A 32 -2.09 1.40 11.21
N PHE A 33 -2.43 2.16 10.15
CA PHE A 33 -3.42 1.77 9.13
C PHE A 33 -4.75 1.34 9.75
N ARG A 34 -5.28 0.16 9.38
CA ARG A 34 -6.46 -0.47 9.99
C ARG A 34 -6.11 -1.31 11.23
N GLN A 35 -4.86 -1.27 11.68
CA GLN A 35 -4.33 -1.98 12.85
C GLN A 35 -4.25 -3.51 12.71
N ASP A 36 -4.25 -4.05 11.48
CA ASP A 36 -4.31 -5.49 11.25
C ASP A 36 -2.98 -6.25 11.51
N VAL A 37 -1.82 -5.55 11.60
CA VAL A 37 -0.49 -6.19 11.76
C VAL A 37 0.23 -5.79 13.05
N MET A 38 0.40 -4.48 13.30
CA MET A 38 0.98 -3.92 14.54
C MET A 38 2.31 -4.53 14.99
N GLY A 39 3.19 -4.86 14.04
CA GLY A 39 4.42 -5.59 14.31
C GLY A 39 5.17 -5.99 13.06
N LYS A 40 5.94 -7.07 13.16
CA LYS A 40 6.68 -7.64 12.02
C LYS A 40 5.71 -8.18 10.96
N LEU A 41 5.96 -7.82 9.70
CA LEU A 41 5.27 -8.37 8.53
C LEU A 41 5.75 -9.79 8.22
#